data_AF-A0A2I3G8I7-F1
#
_entry.id   AF-A0A2I3G8I7-F1
#
_cell.length_a   1.000
_cell.length_b   1.000
_cell.length_c   1.000
_cell.angle_alpha   90.00
_cell.angle_beta   90.00
_cell.angle_gamma   90.00
#
_symmetry.space_group_name_H-M   'P 1'
#
loop_
_entity.id
_entity.type
_entity.pdbx_description
1 polymer ?
#
loop_
_entity_poly.entity_id
_entity_poly.type
_entity_poly.pdbx_seq_one_letter_code
_entity_poly.pdbx_strand_id
1 'polypeptide(L)'
;MNNVIVRLSQISEDVIRLFKKSKEIGLQMHEELLKVTNELYTVMKTYHMYHAESISAESKLKEAEKQEEKQFNKSGDLSMNLLRHEDRPQRRSSVKKIEKMKEKCCDLGFHASLARTFRTYLSAEYNLETSRHEGLDVIENAVDNLDSRSDKHTVMDMCNQVFCPPLKFEFQPHMGDEVCQVSAQQPVQTELLMRYHQLQSRLATLKIENEEVRKTLDATMQTLQDMLTVEDFDVSDAFQHSRSTESVKSAASETYMSKINIAKRRANQQETEMFYFTNGPDDAFPICCPRL
;
A
#
# COMPACT_ATOMS: atom_id res chain seq x y z
N MET A 1 -9.23 15.27 -2.48
CA MET A 1 -9.88 15.47 -1.17
C MET A 1 -11.13 16.37 -1.20
N ASN A 2 -11.12 17.54 -1.85
CA ASN A 2 -12.27 18.48 -1.84
C ASN A 2 -13.62 17.86 -2.23
N ASN A 3 -13.64 16.91 -3.18
CA ASN A 3 -14.87 16.23 -3.60
C ASN A 3 -15.51 15.38 -2.48
N VAL A 4 -14.70 14.68 -1.68
CA VAL A 4 -15.17 13.82 -0.58
C VAL A 4 -15.75 14.67 0.55
N ILE A 5 -15.07 15.77 0.90
CA ILE A 5 -15.52 16.69 1.96
C ILE A 5 -16.89 17.28 1.62
N VAL A 6 -17.07 17.78 0.39
CA VAL A 6 -18.35 18.34 -0.07
C VAL A 6 -19.47 17.29 -0.02
N ARG A 7 -19.20 16.06 -0.45
CA ARG A 7 -20.19 14.97 -0.39
C ARG A 7 -20.58 14.60 1.04
N LEU A 8 -19.62 14.54 1.96
CA LEU A 8 -19.91 14.27 3.38
C LEU A 8 -20.73 15.40 4.00
N SER A 9 -20.45 16.66 3.66
CA SER A 9 -21.27 17.81 4.08
C SER A 9 -22.71 17.67 3.59
N GLN A 10 -22.90 17.37 2.30
CA GLN A 10 -24.24 17.16 1.72
C GLN A 10 -24.98 16.00 2.39
N ILE A 11 -24.29 14.88 2.64
CA ILE A 11 -24.86 13.73 3.35
C ILE A 11 -25.29 14.14 4.76
N SER A 12 -24.48 14.92 5.47
CA SER A 12 -24.81 15.42 6.81
C SER A 12 -26.09 16.26 6.80
N GLU A 13 -26.20 17.22 5.86
CA GLU A 13 -27.39 18.05 5.69
C GLU A 13 -28.63 17.22 5.34
N ASP A 14 -28.49 16.26 4.43
CA ASP A 14 -29.57 15.36 4.02
C ASP A 14 -30.05 14.48 5.18
N VAL A 15 -29.14 13.92 5.98
CA VAL A 15 -29.46 13.13 7.17
C VAL A 15 -30.22 13.97 8.19
N ILE A 16 -29.77 15.21 8.46
CA ILE A 16 -30.46 16.12 9.39
C ILE A 16 -31.88 16.42 8.89
N ARG A 17 -32.04 16.72 7.60
CA ARG A 17 -33.33 17.02 6.98
C ARG A 17 -34.28 15.81 7.02
N LEU A 18 -33.80 14.63 6.62
CA LEU A 18 -34.58 13.39 6.63
C LEU A 18 -34.97 12.97 8.05
N PHE A 19 -34.05 13.12 9.01
CA PHE A 19 -34.33 12.83 10.42
C PHE A 19 -35.46 13.72 10.97
N LYS A 20 -35.39 15.03 10.72
CA LYS A 20 -36.48 15.96 11.10
C LYS A 20 -37.81 15.52 10.50
N LYS A 21 -37.83 15.16 9.21
CA LYS A 21 -39.05 14.72 8.54
C LYS A 21 -39.60 13.40 9.06
N SER A 22 -38.73 12.42 9.30
CA SER A 22 -39.08 11.13 9.89
C SER A 22 -39.68 11.31 11.29
N LYS A 23 -39.12 12.22 12.09
CA LYS A 23 -39.65 12.57 13.41
C LYS A 23 -41.05 13.19 13.33
N GLU A 24 -41.29 14.13 12.41
CA GLU A 24 -42.62 14.72 12.17
C GLU A 24 -43.66 13.65 11.82
N ILE A 25 -43.33 12.76 10.89
CA ILE A 25 -44.21 11.65 10.47
C ILE A 25 -44.51 10.74 11.66
N GLY A 26 -43.48 10.37 12.45
CA GLY A 26 -43.66 9.56 13.65
C GLY A 26 -44.58 10.21 14.68
N LEU A 27 -44.46 11.53 14.90
CA LEU A 27 -45.34 12.27 15.81
C LEU A 27 -46.80 12.30 15.30
N GLN A 28 -47.01 12.59 14.01
CA GLN A 28 -48.34 12.58 13.41
C GLN A 28 -49.01 11.21 13.56
N MET A 29 -48.28 10.13 13.30
CA MET A 29 -48.80 8.77 13.46
C MET A 29 -49.16 8.45 14.91
N HIS A 30 -48.35 8.89 15.87
CA HIS A 30 -48.67 8.73 17.30
C HIS A 30 -49.94 9.50 17.69
N GLU A 31 -50.14 10.70 17.15
CA GLU A 31 -51.35 11.50 17.39
C GLU A 31 -52.60 10.81 16.81
N GLU A 32 -52.52 10.28 15.58
CA GLU A 32 -53.61 9.52 14.97
C GLU A 32 -53.96 8.26 15.77
N LEU A 33 -52.96 7.52 16.26
CA LEU A 33 -53.18 6.35 17.10
C LEU A 33 -53.85 6.73 18.44
N LEU A 34 -53.44 7.86 19.03
CA LEU A 34 -54.03 8.36 20.27
C LEU A 34 -55.50 8.74 20.07
N LYS A 35 -55.85 9.38 18.95
CA LYS A 35 -57.25 9.70 18.59
C LYS A 35 -58.12 8.44 18.53
N VAL A 36 -57.69 7.43 17.78
CA VAL A 36 -58.40 6.14 17.67
C VAL A 36 -58.53 5.45 19.04
N THR A 37 -57.49 5.54 19.87
CA THR A 37 -57.52 4.95 21.22
C THR A 37 -58.53 5.66 22.12
N ASN A 38 -58.59 6.99 22.07
CA ASN A 38 -59.55 7.80 22.84
C ASN A 38 -61.00 7.55 22.39
N GLU A 39 -61.24 7.41 21.08
CA GLU A 39 -62.54 7.03 20.53
C GLU A 39 -62.98 5.66 21.06
N LEU A 40 -62.09 4.66 21.00
CA LEU A 40 -62.38 3.32 21.51
C LEU A 40 -62.66 3.33 23.02
N TYR A 41 -61.89 4.09 23.80
CA TYR A 41 -62.11 4.24 25.23
C TYR A 41 -63.50 4.84 25.52
N THR A 42 -63.92 5.84 24.75
CA THR A 42 -65.24 6.46 24.87
C THR A 42 -66.36 5.45 24.57
N VAL A 43 -66.23 4.70 23.47
CA VAL A 43 -67.19 3.64 23.11
C VAL A 43 -67.28 2.58 24.21
N MET A 44 -66.14 2.14 24.74
CA MET A 44 -66.08 1.14 25.81
C MET A 44 -66.73 1.64 27.10
N LYS A 45 -66.53 2.90 27.47
CA LYS A 45 -67.19 3.52 28.64
C LYS A 45 -68.71 3.51 28.49
N THR A 46 -69.21 3.90 27.32
CA THR A 46 -70.64 3.87 27.01
C THR A 46 -71.20 2.44 27.04
N TYR A 47 -70.47 1.48 26.47
CA TYR A 47 -70.84 0.06 26.55
C TYR A 47 -70.94 -0.42 28.00
N HIS A 48 -69.95 -0.15 28.85
CA HIS A 48 -70.01 -0.55 30.27
C HIS A 48 -71.19 0.08 31.02
N MET A 49 -71.52 1.34 30.73
CA MET A 49 -72.68 2.02 31.32
C MET A 49 -73.98 1.31 30.94
N TYR A 50 -74.23 1.07 29.65
CA TYR A 50 -75.43 0.35 29.20
C TYR A 50 -75.46 -1.11 29.66
N HIS A 51 -74.32 -1.77 29.75
CA HIS A 51 -74.23 -3.13 30.26
C HIS A 51 -74.66 -3.20 31.74
N ALA A 52 -74.22 -2.24 32.56
CA ALA A 52 -74.64 -2.15 33.96
C ALA A 52 -76.16 -1.86 34.10
N GLU A 53 -76.70 -0.95 33.29
CA GLU A 53 -78.14 -0.67 33.24
C GLU A 53 -78.95 -1.91 32.82
N SER A 54 -78.48 -2.64 31.80
CA SER A 54 -79.09 -3.90 31.34
C SER A 54 -79.11 -4.96 32.45
N ILE A 55 -78.01 -5.14 33.18
CA ILE A 55 -77.96 -6.09 34.31
C ILE A 55 -78.94 -5.68 35.41
N SER A 56 -79.02 -4.39 35.72
CA SER A 56 -79.96 -3.86 36.73
C SER A 56 -81.42 -4.07 36.31
N ALA A 57 -81.75 -3.80 35.04
CA ALA A 57 -83.07 -4.04 34.49
C ALA A 57 -83.44 -5.53 34.51
N GLU A 58 -82.51 -6.42 34.15
CA GLU A 58 -82.73 -7.87 34.18
C GLU A 58 -82.97 -8.38 35.61
N SER A 59 -82.29 -7.82 36.61
CA SER A 59 -82.51 -8.16 38.02
C SER A 59 -83.90 -7.73 38.50
N LYS A 60 -84.34 -6.51 38.14
CA LYS A 60 -85.70 -6.02 38.46
C LYS A 60 -86.78 -6.85 37.77
N LEU A 61 -86.57 -7.26 36.52
CA LEU A 61 -87.49 -8.13 35.78
C LEU A 61 -87.65 -9.47 36.51
N LYS A 62 -86.55 -10.12 36.88
CA LYS A 62 -86.57 -11.39 37.64
C LYS A 62 -87.28 -11.26 38.99
N GLU A 63 -87.16 -10.12 39.67
CA GLU A 63 -87.89 -9.85 40.91
C GLU A 63 -89.40 -9.69 40.68
N ALA A 64 -89.80 -8.99 39.61
CA ALA A 64 -91.20 -8.82 39.23
C ALA A 64 -91.83 -10.17 38.81
N GLU A 65 -91.13 -10.97 37.99
CA GLU A 65 -91.55 -12.31 37.59
C GLU A 65 -91.73 -13.23 38.82
N LYS A 66 -90.85 -13.15 39.82
CA LYS A 66 -91.00 -13.87 41.10
C LYS A 66 -92.22 -13.42 41.91
N GLN A 67 -92.63 -12.15 41.80
CA GLN A 67 -93.85 -11.65 42.44
C GLN A 67 -95.10 -12.12 41.70
N GLU A 68 -95.02 -12.26 40.38
CA GLU A 68 -96.07 -12.82 39.53
C GLU A 68 -96.30 -14.32 39.80
N GLU A 69 -95.23 -15.11 39.97
CA GLU A 69 -95.30 -16.52 40.39
C GLU A 69 -95.95 -16.72 41.79
N LYS A 70 -96.01 -15.67 42.63
CA LYS A 70 -96.73 -15.71 43.92
C LYS A 70 -98.22 -15.39 43.79
N GLN A 71 -98.69 -14.83 42.67
CA GLN A 71 -100.11 -14.54 42.44
C GLN A 71 -100.78 -15.50 41.45
N PHE A 72 -100.04 -16.17 40.57
CA PHE A 72 -100.61 -17.18 39.67
C PHE A 72 -99.64 -18.34 39.44
N ASN A 73 -100.14 -19.55 39.63
CA ASN A 73 -99.43 -20.77 39.28
C ASN A 73 -99.32 -20.93 37.74
N LYS A 74 -98.07 -21.18 37.30
CA LYS A 74 -97.59 -21.97 36.14
C LYS A 74 -97.78 -21.46 34.68
N SER A 75 -96.61 -21.22 34.06
CA SER A 75 -95.98 -21.99 32.96
C SER A 75 -95.78 -21.33 31.58
N GLY A 76 -94.51 -21.34 31.13
CA GLY A 76 -94.04 -21.32 29.74
C GLY A 76 -93.38 -19.99 29.35
N ASP A 77 -92.21 -19.90 28.69
CA ASP A 77 -91.42 -20.87 27.93
C ASP A 77 -89.99 -20.33 27.71
N LEU A 78 -89.08 -21.21 27.29
CA LEU A 78 -87.64 -21.04 27.17
C LEU A 78 -87.14 -20.05 26.11
N SER A 79 -85.91 -19.56 26.39
CA SER A 79 -84.75 -19.49 25.47
C SER A 79 -84.33 -18.10 24.97
N MET A 80 -83.39 -17.49 25.70
CA MET A 80 -82.58 -16.35 25.24
C MET A 80 -81.27 -16.88 24.64
N ASN A 81 -81.14 -16.80 23.30
CA ASN A 81 -79.89 -17.10 22.61
C ASN A 81 -78.86 -15.98 22.80
N LEU A 82 -77.80 -16.30 23.53
CA LEU A 82 -76.62 -15.47 23.78
C LEU A 82 -75.77 -15.36 22.50
N LEU A 83 -75.74 -14.18 21.88
CA LEU A 83 -74.90 -13.91 20.71
C LEU A 83 -73.41 -13.95 21.11
N ARG A 84 -72.70 -14.97 20.65
CA ARG A 84 -71.24 -15.09 20.78
C ARG A 84 -70.53 -14.04 19.92
N HIS A 85 -69.60 -13.35 20.54
CA HIS A 85 -68.70 -12.38 19.91
C HIS A 85 -67.44 -13.12 19.42
N GLU A 86 -67.19 -13.12 18.12
CA GLU A 86 -65.93 -13.62 17.53
C GLU A 86 -64.91 -12.48 17.43
N ASP A 87 -63.66 -12.78 17.81
CA ASP A 87 -62.51 -11.86 17.88
C ASP A 87 -61.81 -11.68 16.51
N ARG A 88 -61.46 -10.43 16.15
CA ARG A 88 -60.82 -10.09 14.85
C ARG A 88 -59.27 -10.00 14.93
N PRO A 89 -58.53 -10.45 13.90
CA PRO A 89 -57.05 -10.40 13.80
C PRO A 89 -56.40 -9.06 13.36
N GLN A 90 -57.09 -7.92 13.42
CA GLN A 90 -56.65 -6.63 12.81
C GLN A 90 -55.36 -6.02 13.42
N ARG A 91 -55.02 -6.30 14.70
CA ARG A 91 -53.92 -5.61 15.42
C ARG A 91 -52.51 -5.93 14.91
N ARG A 92 -52.28 -7.10 14.30
CA ARG A 92 -50.92 -7.58 13.98
C ARG A 92 -50.32 -6.98 12.69
N SER A 93 -51.14 -6.41 11.80
CA SER A 93 -50.68 -5.85 10.51
C SER A 93 -50.23 -4.39 10.61
N SER A 94 -50.87 -3.58 11.47
CA SER A 94 -50.54 -2.16 11.64
C SER A 94 -49.17 -1.94 12.27
N VAL A 95 -48.79 -2.75 13.28
CA VAL A 95 -47.47 -2.67 13.94
C VAL A 95 -46.34 -2.91 12.93
N LYS A 96 -46.48 -3.95 12.08
CA LYS A 96 -45.50 -4.26 11.01
C LYS A 96 -45.38 -3.12 9.98
N LYS A 97 -46.47 -2.38 9.73
CA LYS A 97 -46.45 -1.23 8.81
C LYS A 97 -45.70 -0.03 9.40
N ILE A 98 -45.81 0.19 10.71
CA ILE A 98 -45.09 1.23 11.45
C ILE A 98 -43.59 0.94 11.46
N GLU A 99 -43.19 -0.29 11.81
CA GLU A 99 -41.78 -0.72 11.81
C GLU A 99 -41.13 -0.56 10.44
N LYS A 100 -41.81 -1.04 9.38
CA LYS A 100 -41.30 -0.95 8.00
C LYS A 100 -41.17 0.49 7.49
N MET A 101 -41.95 1.42 8.02
CA MET A 101 -41.89 2.83 7.65
C MET A 101 -40.80 3.58 8.42
N LYS A 102 -40.59 3.24 9.70
CA LYS A 102 -39.46 3.74 10.50
C LYS A 102 -38.12 3.41 9.84
N GLU A 103 -37.95 2.18 9.37
CA GLU A 103 -36.74 1.73 8.66
C GLU A 103 -36.55 2.49 7.34
N LYS A 104 -37.60 2.63 6.53
CA LYS A 104 -37.53 3.30 5.22
C LYS A 104 -37.28 4.81 5.29
N CYS A 105 -37.81 5.50 6.29
CA CYS A 105 -37.68 6.96 6.39
C CYS A 105 -36.33 7.39 6.97
N CYS A 106 -35.72 6.57 7.83
CA CYS A 106 -34.44 6.89 8.46
C CYS A 106 -33.22 6.52 7.58
N ASP A 107 -33.32 5.43 6.80
CA ASP A 107 -32.18 4.90 6.04
C ASP A 107 -32.22 5.26 4.54
N LEU A 108 -33.07 6.20 4.14
CA LEU A 108 -33.30 6.50 2.72
C LEU A 108 -32.02 7.05 2.06
N GLY A 109 -31.23 6.16 1.45
CA GLY A 109 -30.06 6.49 0.64
C GLY A 109 -28.79 6.84 1.43
N PHE A 110 -28.78 6.82 2.76
CA PHE A 110 -27.59 7.15 3.56
C PHE A 110 -26.41 6.23 3.22
N HIS A 111 -26.60 4.92 3.36
CA HIS A 111 -25.56 3.93 3.05
C HIS A 111 -25.11 4.01 1.59
N ALA A 112 -26.03 4.21 0.65
CA ALA A 112 -25.71 4.34 -0.77
C ALA A 112 -24.85 5.58 -1.05
N SER A 113 -25.18 6.73 -0.46
CA SER A 113 -24.42 7.97 -0.61
C SER A 113 -23.06 7.93 0.08
N LEU A 114 -22.99 7.35 1.28
CA LEU A 114 -21.74 7.16 2.01
C LEU A 114 -20.82 6.18 1.26
N ALA A 115 -21.34 5.06 0.77
CA ALA A 115 -20.58 4.08 0.00
C ALA A 115 -20.04 4.66 -1.31
N ARG A 116 -20.81 5.51 -2.02
CA ARG A 116 -20.30 6.23 -3.20
C ARG A 116 -19.15 7.16 -2.83
N THR A 117 -19.26 7.87 -1.72
CA THR A 117 -18.23 8.81 -1.24
C THR A 117 -16.93 8.10 -0.88
N PHE A 118 -17.01 6.96 -0.17
CA PHE A 118 -15.82 6.15 0.10
C PHE A 118 -15.23 5.50 -1.15
N ARG A 119 -16.05 5.07 -2.11
CA ARG A 119 -15.53 4.60 -3.41
C ARG A 119 -14.80 5.70 -4.17
N THR A 120 -15.24 6.95 -4.09
CA THR A 120 -14.48 8.09 -4.65
C THR A 120 -13.12 8.26 -3.97
N TYR A 121 -13.07 8.13 -2.64
CA TYR A 121 -11.80 8.15 -1.91
C TYR A 121 -10.88 7.00 -2.34
N LEU A 122 -11.37 5.77 -2.32
CA LEU A 122 -10.60 4.59 -2.74
C LEU A 122 -10.10 4.72 -4.18
N SER A 123 -10.93 5.21 -5.10
CA SER A 123 -10.53 5.46 -6.47
C SER A 123 -9.38 6.46 -6.55
N ALA A 124 -9.38 7.52 -5.74
CA ALA A 124 -8.28 8.47 -5.70
C ALA A 124 -6.98 7.83 -5.16
N GLU A 125 -7.07 7.05 -4.08
CA GLU A 125 -5.91 6.32 -3.52
C GLU A 125 -5.33 5.30 -4.51
N TYR A 126 -6.18 4.53 -5.20
CA TYR A 126 -5.72 3.58 -6.22
C TYR A 126 -5.00 4.28 -7.39
N ASN A 127 -5.53 5.41 -7.89
CA ASN A 127 -4.86 6.15 -8.95
C ASN A 127 -3.52 6.75 -8.48
N LEU A 128 -3.46 7.23 -7.24
CA LEU A 128 -2.22 7.74 -6.65
C LEU A 128 -1.18 6.62 -6.51
N GLU A 129 -1.59 5.44 -6.07
CA GLU A 129 -0.74 4.25 -5.96
C GLU A 129 -0.20 3.83 -7.33
N THR A 130 -1.06 3.76 -8.36
CA THR A 130 -0.64 3.47 -9.74
C THR A 130 0.38 4.49 -10.23
N SER A 131 0.12 5.79 -10.06
CA SER A 131 1.06 6.85 -10.48
C SER A 131 2.38 6.78 -9.72
N ARG A 132 2.38 6.38 -8.44
CA ARG A 132 3.61 6.14 -7.68
C ARG A 132 4.39 4.96 -8.22
N HIS A 133 3.71 3.85 -8.51
CA HIS A 133 4.34 2.65 -9.06
C HIS A 133 4.99 2.95 -10.42
N GLU A 134 4.29 3.64 -11.31
CA GLU A 134 4.85 4.12 -12.59
C GLU A 134 6.12 4.98 -12.39
N GLY A 135 6.12 5.83 -11.37
CA GLY A 135 7.30 6.64 -11.02
C GLY A 135 8.47 5.80 -10.48
N LEU A 136 8.19 4.73 -9.74
CA LEU A 136 9.20 3.79 -9.27
C LEU A 136 9.80 3.00 -10.44
N ASP A 137 8.99 2.52 -11.38
CA ASP A 137 9.45 1.79 -12.57
C ASP A 137 10.43 2.63 -13.41
N VAL A 138 10.20 3.94 -13.52
CA VAL A 138 11.12 4.87 -14.21
C VAL A 138 12.48 4.92 -13.52
N ILE A 139 12.50 4.94 -12.19
CA ILE A 139 13.73 4.98 -11.41
C ILE A 139 14.45 3.63 -11.47
N GLU A 140 13.71 2.52 -11.35
CA GLU A 140 14.25 1.16 -11.48
C GLU A 140 14.93 0.98 -12.84
N ASN A 141 14.25 1.36 -13.93
CA ASN A 141 14.84 1.34 -15.27
C ASN A 141 16.07 2.26 -15.38
N ALA A 142 16.08 3.43 -14.72
CA ALA A 142 17.26 4.30 -14.72
C ALA A 142 18.45 3.66 -13.98
N VAL A 143 18.19 2.91 -12.90
CA VAL A 143 19.20 2.15 -12.15
C VAL A 143 19.74 0.99 -13.00
N ASP A 144 18.88 0.23 -13.66
CA ASP A 144 19.27 -0.89 -14.53
C ASP A 144 20.14 -0.45 -15.73
N ASN A 145 19.99 0.80 -16.17
CA ASN A 145 20.77 1.36 -17.28
C ASN A 145 22.07 2.04 -16.85
N LEU A 146 22.47 1.97 -15.57
CA LEU A 146 23.78 2.47 -15.13
C LEU A 146 24.91 1.63 -15.74
N ASP A 147 25.65 2.21 -16.70
CA ASP A 147 26.75 1.53 -17.40
C ASP A 147 28.01 2.40 -17.43
N SER A 148 28.90 2.15 -16.48
CA SER A 148 30.21 2.83 -16.38
C SER A 148 31.09 2.69 -17.63
N ARG A 149 30.94 1.61 -18.41
CA ARG A 149 31.74 1.39 -19.63
C ARG A 149 31.23 2.27 -20.77
N SER A 150 29.91 2.33 -20.95
CA SER A 150 29.26 3.21 -21.91
C SER A 150 29.53 4.68 -21.57
N ASP A 151 29.40 5.06 -20.30
CA ASP A 151 29.70 6.40 -19.81
C ASP A 151 31.16 6.79 -20.09
N LYS A 152 32.10 5.89 -19.79
CA LYS A 152 33.52 6.09 -20.11
C LYS A 152 33.73 6.33 -21.61
N HIS A 153 33.11 5.53 -22.47
CA HIS A 153 33.27 5.68 -23.91
C HIS A 153 32.72 7.03 -24.39
N THR A 154 31.55 7.42 -23.89
CA THR A 154 30.92 8.71 -24.18
C THR A 154 31.85 9.87 -23.77
N VAL A 155 32.45 9.81 -22.57
CA VAL A 155 33.40 10.82 -22.10
C VAL A 155 34.65 10.86 -22.98
N MET A 156 35.20 9.70 -23.36
CA MET A 156 36.37 9.63 -24.23
C MET A 156 36.10 10.25 -25.61
N ASP A 157 34.92 10.01 -26.17
CA ASP A 157 34.52 10.56 -27.48
C ASP A 157 34.26 12.06 -27.41
N MET A 158 33.60 12.54 -26.34
CA MET A 158 33.39 13.98 -26.10
C MET A 158 34.72 14.73 -25.94
N CYS A 159 35.71 14.10 -25.31
CA CYS A 159 37.03 14.67 -25.03
C CYS A 159 38.12 14.09 -25.94
N ASN A 160 37.79 13.78 -27.20
CA ASN A 160 38.70 13.07 -28.10
C ASN A 160 40.09 13.72 -28.26
N GLN A 161 40.18 15.06 -28.22
CA GLN A 161 41.42 15.82 -28.32
C GLN A 161 42.39 15.56 -27.15
N VAL A 162 41.86 15.13 -25.99
CA VAL A 162 42.65 14.81 -24.79
C VAL A 162 43.12 13.36 -24.83
N PHE A 163 42.27 12.46 -25.30
CA PHE A 163 42.50 11.01 -25.23
C PHE A 163 43.05 10.39 -26.52
N CYS A 164 43.18 11.16 -27.61
CA CYS A 164 43.73 10.64 -28.85
C CYS A 164 45.23 10.32 -28.70
N PRO A 165 45.68 9.11 -29.09
CA PRO A 165 47.10 8.78 -29.05
C PRO A 165 47.93 9.70 -29.95
N PRO A 166 49.14 10.12 -29.52
CA PRO A 166 50.03 10.90 -30.36
C PRO A 166 50.53 10.08 -31.56
N LEU A 167 51.00 10.77 -32.59
CA LEU A 167 51.67 10.15 -33.73
C LEU A 167 52.88 9.33 -33.27
N LYS A 168 53.11 8.20 -33.93
CA LYS A 168 54.31 7.40 -33.69
C LYS A 168 55.53 8.21 -34.12
N PHE A 169 56.58 8.13 -33.31
CA PHE A 169 57.87 8.68 -33.70
C PHE A 169 58.45 7.89 -34.87
N GLU A 170 58.84 8.60 -35.91
CA GLU A 170 59.53 8.04 -37.06
C GLU A 170 61.03 8.34 -36.97
N PHE A 171 61.85 7.43 -37.52
CA PHE A 171 63.29 7.64 -37.63
C PHE A 171 63.56 8.89 -38.47
N GLN A 172 64.34 9.83 -37.93
CA GLN A 172 64.76 11.04 -38.64
C GLN A 172 66.22 10.91 -39.08
N PRO A 173 66.49 10.80 -40.39
CA PRO A 173 67.85 10.78 -40.92
C PRO A 173 68.63 12.04 -40.57
N HIS A 174 69.85 11.88 -40.06
CA HIS A 174 70.75 12.99 -39.80
C HIS A 174 71.68 13.22 -41.01
N MET A 175 71.69 14.43 -41.57
CA MET A 175 72.61 14.83 -42.65
C MET A 175 72.57 13.93 -43.90
N GLY A 176 71.39 13.42 -44.26
CA GLY A 176 71.22 12.59 -45.44
C GLY A 176 71.61 11.11 -45.24
N ASP A 177 71.66 10.64 -44.00
CA ASP A 177 71.86 9.22 -43.68
C ASP A 177 70.81 8.34 -44.39
N GLU A 178 71.27 7.40 -45.22
CA GLU A 178 70.42 6.47 -45.97
C GLU A 178 70.08 5.20 -45.17
N VAL A 179 70.71 4.98 -44.02
CA VAL A 179 70.54 3.78 -43.20
C VAL A 179 69.41 3.97 -42.18
N CYS A 180 68.24 3.38 -42.45
CA CYS A 180 67.06 3.43 -41.57
C CYS A 180 66.79 2.13 -40.80
N GLN A 181 67.71 1.17 -40.85
CA GLN A 181 67.57 -0.15 -40.24
C GLN A 181 68.83 -0.56 -39.48
N VAL A 182 68.70 -1.48 -38.53
CA VAL A 182 69.83 -1.99 -37.74
C VAL A 182 70.80 -2.76 -38.64
N SER A 183 72.04 -2.27 -38.78
CA SER A 183 73.11 -2.95 -39.52
C SER A 183 73.95 -3.83 -38.59
N ALA A 184 73.90 -5.15 -38.80
CA ALA A 184 74.58 -6.15 -37.98
C ALA A 184 75.82 -6.74 -38.67
N GLN A 185 76.72 -5.88 -39.16
CA GLN A 185 78.00 -6.29 -39.76
C GLN A 185 79.10 -6.43 -38.71
N GLN A 186 80.17 -7.18 -39.01
CA GLN A 186 81.33 -7.28 -38.12
C GLN A 186 82.06 -5.93 -38.04
N PRO A 187 82.51 -5.49 -36.84
CA PRO A 187 82.62 -6.24 -35.58
C PRO A 187 81.39 -6.20 -34.66
N VAL A 188 80.37 -5.38 -34.96
CA VAL A 188 79.24 -5.08 -34.06
C VAL A 188 78.24 -6.25 -33.95
N GLN A 189 78.22 -7.16 -34.94
CA GLN A 189 77.33 -8.32 -34.97
C GLN A 189 77.36 -9.17 -33.69
N THR A 190 78.55 -9.47 -33.17
CA THR A 190 78.70 -10.33 -31.98
C THR A 190 78.12 -9.68 -30.73
N GLU A 191 78.30 -8.37 -30.58
CA GLU A 191 77.75 -7.60 -29.46
C GLU A 191 76.22 -7.53 -29.52
N LEU A 192 75.65 -7.30 -30.72
CA LEU A 192 74.20 -7.29 -30.92
C LEU A 192 73.57 -8.67 -30.61
N LEU A 193 74.21 -9.76 -31.01
CA LEU A 193 73.72 -11.13 -30.70
C LEU A 193 73.79 -11.43 -29.20
N MET A 194 74.88 -11.06 -28.53
CA MET A 194 75.00 -11.17 -27.08
C MET A 194 73.91 -10.35 -26.37
N ARG A 195 73.68 -9.12 -26.81
CA ARG A 195 72.63 -8.26 -26.28
C ARG A 195 71.24 -8.83 -26.51
N TYR A 196 70.98 -9.40 -27.69
CA TYR A 196 69.72 -10.07 -28.01
C TYR A 196 69.43 -11.22 -27.04
N HIS A 197 70.37 -12.14 -26.84
CA HIS A 197 70.17 -13.25 -25.90
C HIS A 197 70.00 -12.78 -24.45
N GLN A 198 70.73 -11.75 -24.04
CA GLN A 198 70.55 -11.13 -22.72
C GLN A 198 69.14 -10.53 -22.55
N LEU A 199 68.66 -9.77 -23.53
CA LEU A 199 67.32 -9.19 -23.52
C LEU A 199 66.24 -10.27 -23.55
N GLN A 200 66.43 -11.32 -24.35
CA GLN A 200 65.51 -12.44 -24.43
C GLN A 200 65.37 -13.17 -23.09
N SER A 201 66.48 -13.46 -22.42
CA SER A 201 66.47 -14.09 -21.09
C SER A 201 65.82 -13.17 -20.05
N ARG A 202 66.16 -11.88 -20.04
CA ARG A 202 65.55 -10.91 -19.11
C ARG A 202 64.04 -10.77 -19.35
N LEU A 203 63.60 -10.69 -20.60
CA LEU A 203 62.18 -10.61 -20.95
C LEU A 203 61.41 -11.85 -20.52
N ALA A 204 62.01 -13.05 -20.61
CA ALA A 204 61.38 -14.28 -20.14
C ALA A 204 61.11 -14.21 -18.63
N THR A 205 62.09 -13.77 -17.83
CA THR A 205 61.93 -13.59 -16.38
C THR A 205 60.88 -12.53 -16.07
N LEU A 206 60.97 -11.34 -16.67
CA LEU A 206 60.02 -10.25 -16.44
C LEU A 206 58.58 -10.63 -16.82
N LYS A 207 58.38 -11.44 -17.85
CA LYS A 207 57.03 -11.92 -18.22
C LYS A 207 56.41 -12.79 -17.14
N ILE A 208 57.20 -13.64 -16.49
CA ILE A 208 56.71 -14.49 -15.40
C ILE A 208 56.36 -13.62 -14.19
N GLU A 209 57.27 -12.73 -13.77
CA GLU A 209 57.05 -11.81 -12.66
C GLU A 209 55.81 -10.93 -12.89
N ASN A 210 55.66 -10.37 -14.10
CA ASN A 210 54.52 -9.52 -14.44
C ASN A 210 53.19 -10.29 -14.44
N GLU A 211 53.20 -11.55 -14.89
CA GLU A 211 52.02 -12.41 -14.86
C GLU A 211 51.59 -12.77 -13.43
N GLU A 212 52.54 -12.95 -12.51
CA GLU A 212 52.25 -13.16 -11.09
C GLU A 212 51.64 -11.92 -10.44
N VAL A 213 52.21 -10.73 -10.71
CA VAL A 213 51.65 -9.45 -10.25
C VAL A 213 50.25 -9.23 -10.79
N ARG A 214 50.04 -9.47 -12.10
CA ARG A 214 48.73 -9.34 -12.77
C ARG A 214 47.67 -10.22 -12.13
N LYS A 215 47.99 -11.48 -11.82
CA LYS A 215 47.05 -12.39 -11.14
C LYS A 215 46.67 -11.91 -9.74
N THR A 216 47.64 -11.44 -8.96
CA THR A 216 47.39 -10.87 -7.64
C THR A 216 46.49 -9.64 -7.74
N LEU A 217 46.73 -8.79 -8.74
CA LEU A 217 45.93 -7.60 -8.98
C LEU A 217 44.50 -7.94 -9.41
N ASP A 218 44.32 -8.89 -10.33
CA ASP A 218 43.00 -9.36 -10.77
C ASP A 218 42.20 -9.95 -9.60
N ALA A 219 42.83 -10.75 -8.75
CA ALA A 219 42.19 -11.32 -7.57
C ALA A 219 41.79 -10.23 -6.55
N THR A 220 42.63 -9.20 -6.39
CA THR A 220 42.34 -8.04 -5.55
C THR A 220 41.17 -7.22 -6.11
N MET A 221 41.16 -6.98 -7.43
CA MET A 221 40.05 -6.30 -8.12
C MET A 221 38.74 -7.07 -7.93
N GLN A 222 38.76 -8.39 -8.10
CA GLN A 222 37.57 -9.22 -7.89
C GLN A 222 37.08 -9.09 -6.45
N THR A 223 37.99 -9.12 -5.47
CA THR A 223 37.63 -8.94 -4.05
C THR A 223 37.00 -7.56 -3.80
N LEU A 224 37.52 -6.50 -4.42
CA LEU A 224 36.92 -5.16 -4.35
C LEU A 224 35.52 -5.13 -4.98
N GLN A 225 35.34 -5.76 -6.13
CA GLN A 225 34.04 -5.86 -6.79
C GLN A 225 33.04 -6.59 -5.90
N ASP A 226 33.41 -7.74 -5.35
CA ASP A 226 32.55 -8.53 -4.45
C ASP A 226 32.12 -7.73 -3.21
N MET A 227 33.01 -6.88 -2.67
CA MET A 227 32.68 -5.99 -1.55
C MET A 227 31.72 -4.85 -1.94
N LEU A 228 31.77 -4.38 -3.18
CA LEU A 228 30.99 -3.25 -3.69
C LEU A 228 29.62 -3.65 -4.25
N THR A 229 29.47 -4.89 -4.73
CA THR A 229 28.23 -5.40 -5.33
C THR A 229 27.37 -6.21 -4.36
N VAL A 230 27.53 -5.99 -3.05
CA VAL A 230 26.70 -6.63 -2.04
C VAL A 230 25.26 -6.13 -2.17
N GLU A 231 24.30 -7.04 -2.28
CA GLU A 231 22.87 -6.72 -2.38
C GLU A 231 22.24 -6.47 -1.00
N ASP A 232 22.52 -5.31 -0.39
CA ASP A 232 22.02 -4.95 0.96
C ASP A 232 20.92 -3.87 0.95
N PHE A 233 20.18 -3.75 -0.17
CA PHE A 233 19.15 -2.74 -0.39
C PHE A 233 17.71 -3.19 -0.03
N ASP A 234 17.45 -4.49 0.19
CA ASP A 234 16.12 -4.97 0.63
C ASP A 234 15.86 -4.59 2.10
N VAL A 235 14.78 -3.83 2.32
CA VAL A 235 14.36 -3.33 3.64
C VAL A 235 12.98 -3.86 4.05
N SER A 236 12.49 -4.93 3.42
CA SER A 236 11.17 -5.51 3.70
C SER A 236 10.96 -5.86 5.18
N ASP A 237 12.01 -6.31 5.86
CA ASP A 237 12.00 -6.60 7.31
C ASP A 237 11.67 -5.36 8.18
N ALA A 238 11.98 -4.14 7.71
CA ALA A 238 11.65 -2.91 8.44
C ALA A 238 10.14 -2.63 8.50
N PHE A 239 9.36 -3.22 7.60
CA PHE A 239 7.91 -3.02 7.51
C PHE A 239 7.11 -4.18 8.14
N GLN A 240 7.78 -5.20 8.68
CA GLN A 240 7.16 -6.29 9.43
C GLN A 240 6.68 -5.78 10.80
N HIS A 241 5.44 -5.28 10.85
CA HIS A 241 4.79 -4.96 12.11
C HIS A 241 4.09 -6.20 12.65
N SER A 242 4.63 -6.79 13.73
CA SER A 242 3.91 -7.78 14.53
C SER A 242 2.55 -7.21 14.95
N ARG A 243 1.43 -7.88 14.64
CA ARG A 243 0.10 -7.53 15.16
C ARG A 243 -0.07 -7.82 16.65
N SER A 244 1.01 -8.14 17.35
CA SER A 244 1.08 -8.37 18.80
C SER A 244 1.73 -7.18 19.48
N THR A 245 1.18 -6.79 20.63
CA THR A 245 1.75 -5.81 21.57
C THR A 245 3.05 -6.28 22.25
N GLU A 246 3.69 -7.35 21.75
CA GLU A 246 4.99 -7.81 22.20
C GLU A 246 6.04 -7.41 21.17
N SER A 247 6.81 -6.39 21.55
CA SER A 247 8.00 -5.90 20.84
C SER A 247 9.05 -7.00 20.77
N VAL A 248 9.02 -7.83 19.72
CA VAL A 248 10.18 -8.62 19.33
C VAL A 248 11.03 -7.72 18.43
N LYS A 249 12.05 -7.10 19.03
CA LYS A 249 13.10 -6.41 18.28
C LYS A 249 13.69 -7.40 17.28
N SER A 250 13.69 -7.04 16.00
CA SER A 250 14.31 -7.86 14.94
C SER A 250 15.83 -7.85 15.11
N ALA A 251 16.35 -8.77 15.92
CA ALA A 251 17.76 -8.84 16.30
C ALA A 251 18.71 -9.21 15.14
N ALA A 252 18.18 -9.73 14.03
CA ALA A 252 18.97 -10.14 12.87
C ALA A 252 19.53 -8.93 12.09
N SER A 253 18.69 -7.91 11.84
CA SER A 253 19.09 -6.72 11.08
C SER A 253 20.01 -5.79 11.89
N GLU A 254 19.86 -5.78 13.23
CA GLU A 254 20.66 -4.97 14.16
C GLU A 254 22.15 -5.37 14.17
N THR A 255 22.48 -6.62 13.81
CA THR A 255 23.86 -7.12 13.85
C THR A 255 24.65 -6.71 12.60
N TYR A 256 24.08 -6.80 11.39
CA TYR A 256 24.76 -6.46 10.13
C TYR A 256 25.03 -4.95 10.00
N MET A 257 24.05 -4.13 10.39
CA MET A 257 24.11 -2.67 10.36
C MET A 257 24.67 -2.04 11.66
N SER A 258 25.21 -2.84 12.57
CA SER A 258 25.88 -2.31 13.77
C SER A 258 27.05 -1.41 13.37
N LYS A 259 27.15 -0.23 14.01
CA LYS A 259 28.20 0.77 13.75
C LYS A 259 29.62 0.19 13.76
N ILE A 260 29.87 -0.79 14.62
CA ILE A 260 31.18 -1.47 14.75
C ILE A 260 31.45 -2.35 13.52
N ASN A 261 30.46 -3.08 13.04
CA ASN A 261 30.60 -3.96 11.87
C ASN A 261 30.73 -3.16 10.57
N ILE A 262 30.03 -2.02 10.46
CA ILE A 262 30.20 -1.08 9.33
C ILE A 262 31.62 -0.52 9.32
N ALA A 263 32.12 -0.04 10.45
CA ALA A 263 33.47 0.52 10.54
C ALA A 263 34.54 -0.53 10.18
N LYS A 264 34.39 -1.77 10.65
CA LYS A 264 35.32 -2.86 10.31
C LYS A 264 35.30 -3.20 8.83
N ARG A 265 34.13 -3.30 8.20
CA ARG A 265 34.00 -3.55 6.75
C ARG A 265 34.65 -2.43 5.94
N ARG A 266 34.38 -1.18 6.31
CA ARG A 266 34.98 -0.01 5.65
C ARG A 266 36.50 0.02 5.77
N ALA A 267 37.05 -0.30 6.94
CA ALA A 267 38.50 -0.37 7.13
C ALA A 267 39.13 -1.46 6.24
N ASN A 268 38.51 -2.64 6.18
CA ASN A 268 38.97 -3.74 5.33
C ASN A 268 38.92 -3.36 3.83
N GLN A 269 37.85 -2.68 3.40
CA GLN A 269 37.74 -2.16 2.03
C GLN A 269 38.87 -1.18 1.72
N GLN A 270 39.13 -0.20 2.60
CA GLN A 270 40.18 0.80 2.42
C GLN A 270 41.58 0.17 2.36
N GLU A 271 41.85 -0.85 3.18
CA GLU A 271 43.11 -1.59 3.14
C GLU A 271 43.28 -2.33 1.82
N THR A 272 42.20 -2.94 1.31
CA THR A 272 42.20 -3.64 0.02
C THR A 272 42.37 -2.67 -1.15
N GLU A 273 41.72 -1.51 -1.12
CA GLU A 273 41.90 -0.43 -2.11
C GLU A 273 43.34 0.07 -2.09
N MET A 274 43.91 0.31 -0.91
CA MET A 274 45.29 0.74 -0.77
C MET A 274 46.26 -0.29 -1.33
N PHE A 275 46.04 -1.58 -1.05
CA PHE A 275 46.81 -2.67 -1.64
C PHE A 275 46.68 -2.69 -3.17
N TYR A 276 45.46 -2.55 -3.70
CA TYR A 276 45.19 -2.49 -5.15
C TYR A 276 45.91 -1.33 -5.83
N PHE A 277 45.93 -0.13 -5.24
CA PHE A 277 46.61 1.03 -5.83
C PHE A 277 48.14 0.98 -5.65
N THR A 278 48.63 0.39 -4.56
CA THR A 278 50.08 0.29 -4.30
C THR A 278 50.75 -0.81 -5.12
N ASN A 279 50.03 -1.90 -5.39
CA ASN A 279 50.50 -3.02 -6.22
C ASN A 279 49.89 -3.02 -7.63
N GLY A 280 49.06 -2.02 -7.91
CA GLY A 280 48.48 -1.77 -9.21
C GLY A 280 49.56 -1.42 -10.23
N PRO A 281 49.22 -1.41 -11.51
CA PRO A 281 50.21 -1.15 -12.53
C PRO A 281 50.49 0.37 -12.48
N ASP A 282 51.61 0.75 -11.88
CA ASP A 282 52.24 2.06 -12.08
C ASP A 282 52.41 2.37 -13.59
N ASP A 283 52.40 1.33 -14.43
CA ASP A 283 52.54 1.38 -15.88
C ASP A 283 51.22 1.42 -16.69
N ALA A 284 50.04 1.36 -16.07
CA ALA A 284 48.74 1.31 -16.79
C ALA A 284 47.97 2.63 -16.85
N PHE A 285 48.56 3.73 -16.35
CA PHE A 285 48.22 5.05 -16.86
C PHE A 285 49.11 5.31 -18.07
N PRO A 286 48.70 4.96 -19.31
CA PRO A 286 49.34 5.58 -20.45
C PRO A 286 49.23 7.09 -20.21
N ILE A 287 50.37 7.73 -20.32
CA ILE A 287 50.61 9.16 -20.27
C ILE A 287 49.66 9.82 -21.29
N CYS A 288 48.38 10.01 -20.93
CA CYS A 288 47.41 10.82 -21.68
C CYS A 288 47.39 12.26 -21.16
N CYS A 289 48.19 12.59 -20.14
CA CYS A 289 48.54 13.97 -19.85
C CYS A 289 49.96 14.21 -20.37
N PRO A 290 50.15 15.03 -21.41
CA PRO A 290 51.40 15.75 -21.55
C PRO A 290 51.57 16.51 -20.24
N ARG A 291 52.64 16.25 -19.49
CA ARG A 291 53.12 17.24 -18.51
C ARG A 291 53.40 18.51 -19.34
N LEU A 292 52.49 19.48 -19.24
CA LEU A 292 52.77 20.88 -19.57
C LEU A 292 53.88 21.40 -18.67
#